data_AF-Q8R7Z5-F1
#
_entry.id   AF-Q8R7Z5-F1
#
_cell.length_a   1.000
_cell.length_b   1.000
_cell.length_c   1.000
_cell.angle_alpha   90.00
_cell.angle_beta   90.00
_cell.angle_gamma   90.00
#
_symmetry.space_group_name_H-M   'P 1'
#
loop_
_entity.id
_entity.type
_entity.pdbx_description
1 polymer ?
#
loop_
_entity_poly.entity_id
_entity_poly.type
_entity_poly.pdbx_seq_one_letter_code
_entity_poly.pdbx_strand_id
1 'polypeptide(L)'
;MTKSSYFSLLCRRNIAIMVSSNMAIGLMDGPMRWLLPLLLMEKGGPFLVGLSFSIANFGDTIIALLGGQCSDRFGRKIMLVISSLFYTIGSLLLFFAFWQGDLNFIIIGMISTIFIYGLSGISLGSTLARITESVSDEDSGKALSLVSFGGLIGRILGSSFIGFLFRKNPVEALIAMTVFSAISVLLRLQLKETLQLKSMGENISLIGHLKGTINVVKMLGSFCILSITTLVVLNGLSLAICGNYYSPYLTENFGLDSGKIGMIFSALGLIQLLLTPIAGIVVDRYKYGFLKGLFLGNVFAGVFC
;
A
#
# COMPACT_ATOMS: atom_id res chain seq x y z
N MET A 1 29.66 1.32 20.27
CA MET A 1 29.04 1.48 18.93
C MET A 1 28.06 2.65 19.01
N THR A 2 28.32 3.73 18.28
CA THR A 2 27.48 4.94 18.25
C THR A 2 26.16 4.63 17.52
N LYS A 3 25.02 4.88 18.17
CA LYS A 3 23.69 4.72 17.55
C LYS A 3 23.61 5.58 16.28
N SER A 4 23.30 4.99 15.13
CA SER A 4 23.09 5.78 13.91
C SER A 4 21.91 6.74 14.11
N SER A 5 22.12 7.98 13.69
CA SER A 5 21.06 9.00 13.61
C SER A 5 20.20 8.76 12.37
N TYR A 6 18.94 9.21 12.38
CA TYR A 6 18.07 9.20 11.20
C TYR A 6 18.72 9.88 9.98
N PHE A 7 19.48 10.95 10.21
CA PHE A 7 20.21 11.64 9.14
C PHE A 7 21.28 10.75 8.50
N SER A 8 22.07 10.04 9.30
CA SER A 8 23.08 9.11 8.78
C SER A 8 22.47 7.93 8.00
N LEU A 9 21.25 7.50 8.36
CA LEU A 9 20.52 6.47 7.61
C LEU A 9 20.00 7.01 6.28
N LEU A 10 19.49 8.25 6.26
CA LEU A 10 19.08 8.94 5.02
C LEU A 10 20.25 9.14 4.05
N CYS A 11 21.48 9.31 4.53
CA CYS A 11 22.66 9.41 3.66
C CYS A 11 23.00 8.09 2.96
N ARG A 12 22.47 6.94 3.40
CA ARG A 12 22.69 5.66 2.71
C ARG A 12 21.88 5.64 1.41
N ARG A 13 22.58 5.49 0.28
CA ARG A 13 21.99 5.51 -1.07
C ARG A 13 20.69 4.70 -1.21
N ASN A 14 20.68 3.43 -0.81
CA ASN A 14 19.49 2.58 -0.97
C ASN A 14 18.32 3.07 -0.10
N ILE A 15 18.58 3.53 1.12
CA ILE A 15 17.54 4.07 2.01
C ILE A 15 16.99 5.38 1.45
N ALA A 16 17.85 6.29 1.00
CA ALA A 16 17.45 7.55 0.38
C ALA A 16 16.53 7.31 -0.83
N ILE A 17 16.91 6.39 -1.71
CA ILE A 17 16.13 6.01 -2.90
C ILE A 17 14.80 5.38 -2.47
N MET A 18 14.78 4.51 -1.46
CA MET A 18 13.55 3.89 -0.96
C MET A 18 12.59 4.91 -0.35
N VAL A 19 13.08 5.85 0.45
CA VAL A 19 12.28 6.95 1.00
C VAL A 19 11.68 7.79 -0.12
N SER A 20 12.51 8.20 -1.09
CA SER A 20 12.09 9.07 -2.20
C SER A 20 11.10 8.38 -3.13
N SER A 21 11.35 7.11 -3.49
CA SER A 21 10.45 6.34 -4.35
C SER A 21 9.13 5.98 -3.66
N ASN A 22 9.15 5.70 -2.35
CA ASN A 22 7.92 5.48 -1.60
C ASN A 22 7.13 6.77 -1.41
N MET A 23 7.78 7.92 -1.24
CA MET A 23 7.11 9.21 -1.26
C MET A 23 6.44 9.50 -2.61
N ALA A 24 7.14 9.23 -3.72
CA ALA A 24 6.59 9.37 -5.07
C ALA A 24 5.39 8.44 -5.32
N ILE A 25 5.47 7.16 -4.90
CA ILE A 25 4.29 6.27 -4.91
C ILE A 25 3.20 6.80 -4.00
N GLY A 26 3.53 7.29 -2.82
CA GLY A 26 2.56 7.87 -1.88
C GLY A 26 1.77 9.02 -2.49
N LEU A 27 2.43 9.91 -3.26
CA LEU A 27 1.78 11.02 -3.97
C LEU A 27 0.72 10.55 -4.98
N MET A 28 0.86 9.34 -5.52
CA MET A 28 -0.10 8.69 -6.42
C MET A 28 -1.13 7.82 -5.66
N ASP A 29 -0.67 6.99 -4.72
CA ASP A 29 -1.50 6.03 -3.97
C ASP A 29 -2.46 6.71 -2.99
N GLY A 30 -2.04 7.81 -2.37
CA GLY A 30 -2.90 8.60 -1.47
C GLY A 30 -4.23 8.98 -2.12
N PRO A 31 -4.20 9.70 -3.25
CA PRO A 31 -5.41 10.07 -3.96
C PRO A 31 -6.17 8.88 -4.55
N MET A 32 -5.50 7.84 -5.03
CA MET A 32 -6.17 6.65 -5.59
C MET A 32 -7.13 5.98 -4.60
N ARG A 33 -6.84 6.01 -3.30
CA ARG A 33 -7.67 5.38 -2.27
C ARG A 33 -9.10 5.92 -2.19
N TRP A 34 -9.29 7.20 -2.54
CA TRP A 34 -10.61 7.83 -2.49
C TRP A 34 -11.13 8.19 -3.87
N LEU A 35 -10.24 8.48 -4.82
CA LEU A 35 -10.60 8.90 -6.17
C LEU A 35 -11.06 7.72 -7.03
N LEU A 36 -10.37 6.58 -6.98
CA LEU A 36 -10.72 5.44 -7.83
C LEU A 36 -12.09 4.85 -7.49
N PRO A 37 -12.45 4.60 -6.21
CA PRO A 37 -13.81 4.15 -5.88
C PRO A 37 -14.88 5.19 -6.24
N LEU A 38 -14.57 6.49 -6.11
CA LEU A 38 -15.48 7.57 -6.49
C LEU A 38 -15.80 7.52 -7.99
N LEU A 39 -14.78 7.40 -8.84
CA LEU A 39 -14.96 7.33 -10.30
C LEU A 39 -15.69 6.05 -10.73
N LEU A 40 -15.37 4.91 -10.11
CA LEU A 40 -16.07 3.66 -10.37
C LEU A 40 -17.54 3.72 -9.93
N MET A 41 -17.84 4.37 -8.80
CA MET A 41 -19.21 4.58 -8.34
C MET A 41 -20.00 5.43 -9.33
N GLU A 42 -19.44 6.56 -9.77
CA GLU A 42 -20.10 7.48 -10.70
C GLU A 42 -20.42 6.81 -12.03
N LYS A 43 -19.53 5.96 -12.54
CA LYS A 43 -19.65 5.37 -13.88
C LYS A 43 -20.33 4.00 -13.92
N GLY A 44 -20.28 3.22 -12.85
CA GLY A 44 -20.80 1.84 -12.84
C GLY A 44 -21.47 1.41 -11.55
N GLY A 45 -21.65 2.32 -10.59
CA GLY A 45 -22.38 2.08 -9.36
C GLY A 45 -21.68 1.15 -8.35
N PRO A 46 -22.37 0.82 -7.26
CA PRO A 46 -21.77 0.15 -6.11
C PRO A 46 -21.31 -1.28 -6.43
N PHE A 47 -22.03 -1.99 -7.29
CA PHE A 47 -21.66 -3.34 -7.70
C PHE A 47 -20.29 -3.37 -8.40
N LEU A 48 -20.02 -2.39 -9.28
CA LEU A 48 -18.74 -2.30 -9.98
C LEU A 48 -17.59 -2.03 -9.01
N VAL A 49 -17.78 -1.11 -8.06
CA VAL A 49 -16.79 -0.82 -7.00
C VAL A 49 -16.47 -2.09 -6.22
N GLY A 50 -17.49 -2.75 -5.69
CA GLY A 50 -17.35 -3.98 -4.92
C GLY A 50 -16.63 -5.08 -5.69
N LEU A 51 -17.04 -5.34 -6.93
CA LEU A 51 -16.43 -6.38 -7.77
C LEU A 51 -14.97 -6.07 -8.11
N SER A 52 -14.68 -4.83 -8.51
CA SER A 52 -13.33 -4.40 -8.91
C SER A 52 -12.32 -4.59 -7.78
N PHE A 53 -12.64 -4.07 -6.59
CA PHE A 53 -11.76 -4.17 -5.43
C PHE A 53 -11.71 -5.59 -4.87
N SER A 54 -12.78 -6.39 -4.99
CA SER A 54 -12.75 -7.80 -4.57
C SER A 54 -11.78 -8.61 -5.43
N ILE A 55 -11.85 -8.46 -6.76
CA ILE A 55 -10.92 -9.14 -7.69
C ILE A 55 -9.50 -8.64 -7.46
N ALA A 56 -9.30 -7.33 -7.31
CA ALA A 56 -7.99 -6.76 -7.05
C ALA A 56 -7.40 -7.29 -5.74
N ASN A 57 -8.10 -7.20 -4.60
CA ASN A 57 -7.59 -7.67 -3.31
C ASN A 57 -7.32 -9.19 -3.29
N PHE A 58 -8.15 -9.98 -3.99
CA PHE A 58 -7.89 -11.41 -4.15
C PHE A 58 -6.61 -11.67 -4.95
N GLY A 59 -6.43 -10.95 -6.07
CA GLY A 59 -5.21 -10.95 -6.84
C GLY A 59 -3.99 -10.57 -6.00
N ASP A 60 -4.10 -9.50 -5.20
CA ASP A 60 -3.00 -9.00 -4.37
C ASP A 60 -2.55 -10.05 -3.37
N THR A 61 -3.51 -10.76 -2.75
CA THR A 61 -3.22 -11.83 -1.80
C THR A 61 -2.40 -12.95 -2.45
N ILE A 62 -2.79 -13.38 -3.66
CA ILE A 62 -2.07 -14.43 -4.40
C ILE A 62 -0.67 -13.94 -4.79
N ILE A 63 -0.59 -12.72 -5.34
CA ILE A 63 0.65 -12.14 -5.83
C ILE A 63 1.61 -11.82 -4.68
N ALA A 64 1.14 -11.39 -3.52
CA ALA A 64 1.96 -11.14 -2.34
C ALA A 64 2.60 -12.44 -1.80
N LEU A 65 1.85 -13.55 -1.80
CA LEU A 65 2.38 -14.87 -1.42
C LEU A 65 3.52 -15.32 -2.36
N LEU A 66 3.39 -15.04 -3.65
CA LEU A 66 4.40 -15.35 -4.66
C LEU A 66 5.57 -14.35 -4.67
N GLY A 67 5.29 -13.08 -4.38
CA GLY A 67 6.24 -11.98 -4.48
C GLY A 67 7.47 -12.18 -3.61
N GLY A 68 7.33 -12.74 -2.40
CA GLY A 68 8.45 -13.06 -1.52
C GLY A 68 9.47 -14.01 -2.17
N GLN A 69 9.00 -15.11 -2.76
CA GLN A 69 9.84 -16.11 -3.43
C GLN A 69 10.42 -15.59 -4.74
N CYS A 70 9.58 -14.93 -5.55
CA CYS A 70 10.02 -14.29 -6.78
C CYS A 70 11.13 -13.26 -6.51
N SER A 71 11.03 -12.55 -5.39
CA SER A 71 12.02 -11.58 -4.92
C SER A 71 13.32 -12.25 -4.48
N ASP A 72 13.26 -13.42 -3.86
CA ASP A 72 14.45 -14.23 -3.53
C ASP A 72 15.14 -14.78 -4.79
N ARG A 73 14.37 -15.12 -5.83
CA ARG A 73 14.88 -15.75 -7.05
C ARG A 73 15.39 -14.75 -8.09
N PHE A 74 14.55 -13.80 -8.46
CA PHE A 74 14.84 -12.84 -9.53
C PHE A 74 15.55 -11.58 -9.01
N GLY A 75 15.71 -11.46 -7.70
CA GLY A 75 16.32 -10.32 -7.06
C GLY A 75 15.30 -9.30 -6.56
N ARG A 76 15.66 -8.65 -5.45
CA ARG A 76 14.79 -7.71 -4.74
C ARG A 76 14.50 -6.46 -5.58
N LYS A 77 15.46 -6.01 -6.41
CA LYS A 77 15.33 -4.78 -7.21
C LYS A 77 14.24 -4.95 -8.26
N ILE A 78 14.28 -6.07 -8.97
CA ILE A 78 13.39 -6.33 -10.09
C ILE A 78 11.95 -6.36 -9.60
N MET A 79 11.66 -7.01 -8.47
CA MET A 79 10.31 -7.04 -7.89
C MET A 79 9.82 -5.64 -7.46
N LEU A 80 10.69 -4.81 -6.89
CA LEU A 80 10.34 -3.42 -6.56
C LEU A 80 10.01 -2.59 -7.82
N VAL A 81 10.79 -2.76 -8.88
CA VAL A 81 10.57 -2.06 -10.15
C VAL A 81 9.29 -2.54 -10.83
N ILE A 82 9.04 -3.85 -10.88
CA ILE A 82 7.82 -4.43 -11.46
C ILE A 82 6.57 -3.91 -10.73
N SER A 83 6.58 -3.90 -9.40
CA SER A 83 5.46 -3.33 -8.62
C SER A 83 5.19 -1.87 -8.98
N SER A 84 6.24 -1.05 -9.14
CA SER A 84 6.09 0.35 -9.56
C SER A 84 5.61 0.52 -11.00
N LEU A 85 6.00 -0.40 -11.89
CA LEU A 85 5.46 -0.45 -13.24
C LEU A 85 3.96 -0.77 -13.22
N PHE A 86 3.49 -1.66 -12.34
CA PHE A 86 2.06 -1.91 -12.20
C PHE A 86 1.28 -0.67 -11.77
N TYR A 87 1.78 0.11 -10.80
CA TYR A 87 1.19 1.41 -10.47
C TYR A 87 1.17 2.37 -11.66
N THR A 88 2.26 2.42 -12.43
CA THR A 88 2.39 3.29 -13.60
C THR A 88 1.39 2.90 -14.69
N ILE A 89 1.35 1.62 -15.05
CA ILE A 89 0.42 1.09 -16.05
C ILE A 89 -1.02 1.30 -15.58
N GLY A 90 -1.34 1.01 -14.31
CA GLY A 90 -2.68 1.22 -13.77
C GLY A 90 -3.12 2.68 -13.85
N SER A 91 -2.27 3.63 -13.40
CA SER A 91 -2.60 5.06 -13.52
C SER A 91 -2.75 5.53 -14.97
N LEU A 92 -1.92 5.02 -15.88
CA LEU A 92 -1.98 5.34 -17.30
C LEU A 92 -3.26 4.78 -17.93
N LEU A 93 -3.66 3.57 -17.57
CA LEU A 93 -4.94 2.98 -17.98
C LEU A 93 -6.11 3.81 -17.45
N LEU A 94 -6.06 4.29 -16.20
CA LEU A 94 -7.11 5.16 -15.68
C LEU A 94 -7.20 6.48 -16.45
N PHE A 95 -6.07 7.07 -16.82
CA PHE A 95 -6.02 8.23 -17.70
C PHE A 95 -6.70 7.95 -19.05
N PHE A 96 -6.37 6.83 -19.71
CA PHE A 96 -7.02 6.45 -20.96
C PHE A 96 -8.51 6.13 -20.80
N ALA A 97 -8.90 5.50 -19.70
CA ALA A 97 -10.29 5.23 -19.36
C ALA A 97 -11.09 6.54 -19.32
N PHE A 98 -10.54 7.55 -18.65
CA PHE A 98 -11.16 8.87 -18.51
C PHE A 98 -11.22 9.61 -19.85
N TRP A 99 -10.21 9.44 -20.72
CA TRP A 99 -10.16 10.09 -22.03
C TRP A 99 -11.13 9.49 -23.06
N GLN A 100 -11.37 8.17 -23.03
CA GLN A 100 -12.17 7.46 -24.05
C GLN A 100 -13.69 7.46 -23.82
N GLY A 101 -14.18 7.99 -22.69
CA GLY A 101 -15.61 8.09 -22.37
C GLY A 101 -16.22 6.87 -21.63
N ASP A 102 -17.52 6.91 -21.38
CA ASP A 102 -18.20 6.12 -20.32
C ASP A 102 -18.19 4.60 -20.51
N LEU A 103 -18.43 4.09 -21.72
CA LEU A 103 -18.50 2.63 -21.96
C LEU A 103 -17.14 1.93 -21.81
N ASN A 104 -16.07 2.59 -22.23
CA ASN A 104 -14.71 2.06 -22.07
C ASN A 104 -14.19 2.24 -20.64
N PHE A 105 -14.77 3.17 -19.88
CA PHE A 105 -14.35 3.45 -18.51
C PHE A 105 -14.54 2.24 -17.59
N ILE A 106 -15.64 1.49 -17.72
CA ILE A 106 -15.93 0.35 -16.85
C ILE A 106 -14.82 -0.70 -16.94
N ILE A 107 -14.53 -1.19 -18.16
CA ILE A 107 -13.54 -2.25 -18.36
C ILE A 107 -12.13 -1.76 -18.05
N ILE A 108 -11.74 -0.59 -18.57
CA ILE A 108 -10.39 -0.07 -18.38
C ILE A 108 -10.17 0.36 -16.92
N GLY A 109 -11.18 0.90 -16.25
CA GLY A 109 -11.17 1.25 -14.83
C GLY A 109 -11.05 0.03 -13.92
N MET A 110 -11.75 -1.07 -14.23
CA MET A 110 -11.55 -2.35 -13.54
C MET A 110 -10.12 -2.86 -13.69
N ILE A 111 -9.60 -2.89 -14.92
CA ILE A 111 -8.23 -3.34 -15.19
C ILE A 111 -7.23 -2.43 -14.44
N SER A 112 -7.41 -1.11 -14.49
CA SER A 112 -6.62 -0.16 -13.71
C SER A 112 -6.61 -0.52 -12.22
N THR A 113 -7.78 -0.82 -11.65
CA THR A 113 -7.91 -1.22 -10.23
C THR A 113 -7.09 -2.47 -9.92
N ILE A 114 -7.12 -3.47 -10.81
CA ILE A 114 -6.33 -4.71 -10.67
C ILE A 114 -4.83 -4.41 -10.72
N PHE A 115 -4.37 -3.54 -11.62
CA PHE A 115 -2.95 -3.18 -11.69
C PHE A 115 -2.48 -2.40 -10.45
N ILE A 116 -3.28 -1.45 -9.97
CA ILE A 116 -2.93 -0.59 -8.82
C ILE A 116 -3.00 -1.38 -7.51
N TYR A 117 -4.07 -2.13 -7.29
CA TYR A 117 -4.34 -2.78 -6.00
C TYR A 117 -4.16 -4.29 -5.99
N GLY A 118 -4.19 -4.96 -7.15
CA GLY A 118 -4.15 -6.42 -7.24
C GLY A 118 -2.82 -7.04 -7.64
N LEU A 119 -1.89 -6.27 -8.21
CA LEU A 119 -0.58 -6.78 -8.62
C LEU A 119 0.58 -6.12 -7.85
N SER A 120 0.32 -5.01 -7.18
CA SER A 120 1.36 -4.19 -6.56
C SER A 120 1.97 -4.82 -5.30
N GLY A 121 1.26 -5.74 -4.62
CA GLY A 121 1.73 -6.48 -3.45
C GLY A 121 2.96 -7.36 -3.68
N ILE A 122 3.35 -7.59 -4.94
CA ILE A 122 4.56 -8.35 -5.30
C ILE A 122 5.84 -7.82 -4.63
N SER A 123 5.87 -6.53 -4.27
CA SER A 123 7.05 -5.88 -3.68
C SER A 123 7.06 -5.80 -2.15
N LEU A 124 6.00 -6.26 -1.47
CA LEU A 124 5.89 -6.09 -0.01
C LEU A 124 7.04 -6.80 0.73
N GLY A 125 7.26 -8.08 0.41
CA GLY A 125 8.37 -8.85 0.98
C GLY A 125 9.75 -8.34 0.54
N SER A 126 9.86 -7.88 -0.71
CA SER A 126 11.10 -7.31 -1.26
C SER A 126 11.51 -6.04 -0.52
N THR A 127 10.54 -5.18 -0.19
CA THR A 127 10.76 -3.90 0.49
C THR A 127 11.32 -4.14 1.89
N LEU A 128 10.68 -5.02 2.66
CA LEU A 128 11.10 -5.34 4.03
C LEU A 128 12.51 -5.93 4.06
N ALA A 129 12.76 -6.96 3.24
CA ALA A 129 14.06 -7.60 3.15
C ALA A 129 15.17 -6.62 2.72
N ARG A 130 14.88 -5.73 1.76
CA ARG A 130 15.80 -4.70 1.30
C ARG A 130 16.23 -3.74 2.39
N ILE A 131 15.28 -3.31 3.22
CA ILE A 131 15.56 -2.39 4.31
C ILE A 131 16.49 -3.08 5.30
N THR A 132 16.14 -4.29 5.75
CA THR A 132 16.92 -5.03 6.75
C THR A 132 18.30 -5.42 6.24
N GLU A 133 18.45 -5.79 4.96
CA GLU A 133 19.75 -6.10 4.35
C GLU A 133 20.66 -4.86 4.17
N SER A 134 20.09 -3.64 4.17
CA SER A 134 20.84 -2.40 3.91
C SER A 134 21.37 -1.71 5.18
N VAL A 135 20.97 -2.16 6.36
CA VAL A 135 21.32 -1.58 7.67
C VAL A 135 21.66 -2.67 8.68
N SER A 136 22.17 -2.29 9.86
CA SER A 136 22.36 -3.28 10.94
C SER A 136 21.03 -3.62 11.61
N ASP A 137 20.98 -4.75 12.31
CA ASP A 137 19.78 -5.21 12.99
C ASP A 137 19.25 -4.18 13.99
N GLU A 138 20.13 -3.45 14.68
CA GLU A 138 19.73 -2.40 15.65
C GLU A 138 19.08 -1.18 14.99
N ASP A 139 19.37 -0.92 13.72
CA ASP A 139 18.88 0.24 12.97
C ASP A 139 17.73 -0.12 12.00
N SER A 140 17.38 -1.41 11.85
CA SER A 140 16.32 -1.89 10.95
C SER A 140 14.96 -1.24 11.23
N GLY A 141 14.58 -1.10 12.50
CA GLY A 141 13.34 -0.41 12.88
C GLY A 141 13.32 1.07 12.52
N LYS A 142 14.47 1.76 12.66
CA LYS A 142 14.60 3.18 12.27
C LYS A 142 14.53 3.35 10.76
N ALA A 143 15.19 2.48 10.00
CA ALA A 143 15.16 2.51 8.55
C ALA A 143 13.76 2.21 8.02
N LEU A 144 13.05 1.23 8.62
CA LEU A 144 11.67 0.91 8.27
C LEU A 144 10.71 2.07 8.54
N SER A 145 10.82 2.69 9.71
CA SER A 145 9.99 3.87 10.06
C SER A 145 10.26 5.05 9.14
N LEU A 146 11.52 5.30 8.78
CA LEU A 146 11.90 6.37 7.86
C LEU A 146 11.35 6.17 6.45
N VAL A 147 11.45 4.95 5.91
CA VAL A 147 10.87 4.59 4.60
C VAL A 147 9.34 4.68 4.62
N SER A 148 8.70 4.21 5.69
CA SER A 148 7.24 4.28 5.86
C SER A 148 6.76 5.72 5.98
N PHE A 149 7.52 6.56 6.71
CA PHE A 149 7.25 7.98 6.85
C PHE A 149 7.23 8.70 5.50
N GLY A 150 8.21 8.44 4.63
CA GLY A 150 8.24 8.99 3.27
C GLY A 150 6.96 8.67 2.48
N GLY A 151 6.52 7.42 2.52
CA GLY A 151 5.27 7.00 1.88
C GLY A 151 4.02 7.66 2.47
N LEU A 152 3.94 7.78 3.80
CA LEU A 152 2.80 8.39 4.49
C LEU A 152 2.70 9.89 4.19
N ILE A 153 3.81 10.61 4.23
CA ILE A 153 3.86 12.03 3.82
C ILE A 153 3.45 12.18 2.36
N GLY A 154 3.95 11.31 1.48
CA GLY A 154 3.53 11.27 0.08
C GLY A 154 2.02 11.15 -0.05
N ARG A 155 1.38 10.24 0.69
CA ARG A 155 -0.09 10.06 0.68
C ARG A 155 -0.84 11.28 1.17
N ILE A 156 -0.40 11.87 2.28
CA ILE A 156 -1.01 13.08 2.86
C ILE A 156 -0.96 14.23 1.85
N LEU A 157 0.21 14.50 1.28
CA LEU A 157 0.38 15.58 0.32
C LEU A 157 -0.35 15.28 -1.00
N GLY A 158 -0.28 14.04 -1.46
CA GLY A 158 -0.91 13.57 -2.69
C GLY A 158 -2.42 13.75 -2.65
N SER A 159 -3.10 13.30 -1.59
CA SER A 159 -4.56 13.40 -1.49
C SER A 159 -5.07 14.83 -1.57
N SER A 160 -4.42 15.78 -0.89
CA SER A 160 -4.83 17.19 -0.94
C SER A 160 -4.46 17.85 -2.27
N PHE A 161 -3.23 17.64 -2.75
CA PHE A 161 -2.73 18.27 -3.98
C PHE A 161 -3.50 17.78 -5.20
N ILE A 162 -3.61 16.46 -5.37
CA ILE A 162 -4.36 15.85 -6.48
C ILE A 162 -5.85 16.12 -6.32
N GLY A 163 -6.42 16.16 -5.11
CA GLY A 163 -7.83 16.51 -4.91
C GLY A 163 -8.16 17.90 -5.45
N PHE A 164 -7.33 18.90 -5.14
CA PHE A 164 -7.51 20.25 -5.66
C PHE A 164 -7.27 20.34 -7.18
N LEU A 165 -6.24 19.65 -7.68
CA LEU A 165 -5.94 19.61 -9.11
C LEU A 165 -7.08 18.94 -9.89
N PHE A 166 -7.61 17.82 -9.38
CA PHE A 166 -8.69 17.05 -10.00
C PHE A 166 -9.98 17.87 -10.08
N ARG A 167 -10.28 18.67 -9.04
CA ARG A 167 -11.43 19.59 -9.06
C ARG A 167 -11.33 20.64 -10.18
N LYS A 168 -10.12 21.09 -10.52
CA LYS A 168 -9.91 22.09 -11.58
C LYS A 168 -9.80 21.45 -12.97
N ASN A 169 -8.96 20.43 -13.08
CA ASN A 169 -8.69 19.71 -14.31
C ASN A 169 -8.40 18.22 -13.99
N PRO A 170 -9.41 17.34 -14.13
CA PRO A 170 -9.26 15.90 -13.91
C PRO A 170 -8.13 15.26 -14.72
N VAL A 171 -7.93 15.71 -15.95
CA VAL A 171 -6.92 15.16 -16.85
C VAL A 171 -5.51 15.46 -16.35
N GLU A 172 -5.24 16.71 -15.94
CA GLU A 172 -3.94 17.08 -15.37
C GLU A 172 -3.63 16.32 -14.08
N ALA A 173 -4.65 16.09 -13.24
CA ALA A 173 -4.51 15.30 -12.03
C ALA A 173 -4.10 13.85 -12.33
N LEU A 174 -4.77 13.18 -13.27
CA LEU A 174 -4.43 11.82 -13.67
C LEU A 174 -3.03 11.72 -14.28
N ILE A 175 -2.64 12.70 -15.12
CA ILE A 175 -1.28 12.78 -15.66
C ILE A 175 -0.25 12.95 -14.54
N ALA A 176 -0.49 13.84 -13.58
CA ALA A 176 0.40 14.06 -12.44
C ALA A 176 0.61 12.77 -11.64
N MET A 177 -0.46 11.99 -11.41
CA MET A 177 -0.38 10.69 -10.73
C MET A 177 0.47 9.69 -11.51
N THR A 178 0.31 9.62 -12.84
CA THR A 178 1.16 8.78 -13.70
C THR A 178 2.61 9.22 -13.65
N VAL A 179 2.89 10.53 -13.70
CA VAL A 179 4.25 11.07 -13.59
C VAL A 179 4.89 10.70 -12.25
N PHE A 180 4.18 10.83 -11.12
CA PHE A 180 4.72 10.44 -9.81
C PHE A 180 5.03 8.95 -9.73
N SER A 181 4.17 8.09 -10.27
CA SER A 181 4.44 6.64 -10.33
C SER A 181 5.63 6.30 -11.24
N ALA A 182 5.78 6.97 -12.37
CA ALA A 182 6.92 6.81 -13.28
C ALA A 182 8.24 7.29 -12.65
N ILE A 183 8.23 8.41 -11.92
CA ILE A 183 9.39 8.87 -11.14
C ILE A 183 9.82 7.80 -10.15
N SER A 184 8.87 7.12 -9.47
CA SER A 184 9.21 6.02 -8.57
C SER A 184 9.90 4.86 -9.27
N VAL A 185 9.46 4.49 -10.48
CA VAL A 185 10.14 3.48 -11.32
C VAL A 185 11.59 3.91 -11.60
N LEU A 186 11.80 5.15 -12.06
CA LEU A 186 13.14 5.67 -12.37
C LEU A 186 14.05 5.66 -11.14
N LEU A 187 13.53 6.05 -9.97
CA LEU A 187 14.28 5.99 -8.71
C LEU A 187 14.62 4.54 -8.34
N ARG A 188 13.66 3.61 -8.43
CA ARG A 188 13.89 2.20 -8.09
C ARG A 188 14.85 1.50 -9.04
N LEU A 189 14.93 1.93 -10.31
CA LEU A 189 15.97 1.48 -11.24
C LEU A 189 17.40 1.84 -10.78
N GLN A 190 17.56 2.87 -9.95
CA GLN A 190 18.86 3.27 -9.40
C GLN A 190 19.25 2.49 -8.14
N LEU A 191 18.38 1.62 -7.60
CA LEU A 191 18.71 0.77 -6.47
C LEU A 191 19.85 -0.19 -6.83
N LYS A 192 20.76 -0.39 -5.89
CA LYS A 192 21.80 -1.42 -6.00
C LYS A 192 21.23 -2.77 -5.57
N GLU A 193 21.49 -3.82 -6.34
CA GLU A 193 21.09 -5.18 -5.97
C GLU A 193 21.88 -5.65 -4.75
N THR A 194 21.16 -6.23 -3.79
CA THR A 194 21.71 -6.71 -2.50
C THR A 194 21.87 -8.23 -2.50
N LEU A 195 21.07 -8.94 -3.31
CA LEU A 195 21.05 -10.39 -3.35
C LEU A 195 22.03 -10.93 -4.40
N GLN A 196 22.87 -11.90 -4.03
CA GLN A 196 23.57 -12.74 -5.00
C GLN A 196 22.55 -13.75 -5.55
N LEU A 197 22.25 -13.65 -6.85
CA LEU A 197 21.23 -14.49 -7.51
C LEU A 197 21.55 -15.98 -7.29
N LYS A 198 20.69 -16.71 -6.57
CA LYS A 198 20.76 -18.17 -6.48
C LYS A 198 20.47 -18.79 -7.86
N SER A 199 21.08 -19.94 -8.14
CA SER A 199 20.96 -20.62 -9.43
C SER A 199 19.50 -20.93 -9.79
N MET A 200 19.16 -20.81 -11.07
CA MET A 200 17.80 -20.87 -11.63
C MET A 200 17.03 -22.21 -11.45
N GLY A 201 17.57 -23.18 -10.69
CA GLY A 201 17.13 -24.58 -10.72
C GLY A 201 15.99 -24.99 -9.76
N GLU A 202 15.62 -24.20 -8.76
CA GLU A 202 14.55 -24.57 -7.82
C GLU A 202 13.16 -24.10 -8.30
N ASN A 203 12.21 -25.03 -8.39
CA ASN A 203 10.82 -24.75 -8.76
C ASN A 203 10.08 -24.05 -7.61
N ILE A 204 9.49 -22.88 -7.89
CA ILE A 204 8.59 -22.17 -6.99
C ILE A 204 7.31 -23.01 -6.85
N SER A 205 7.11 -23.64 -5.69
CA SER A 205 5.92 -24.46 -5.42
C SER A 205 4.95 -23.73 -4.49
N LEU A 206 3.93 -23.10 -5.09
CA LEU A 206 2.85 -22.42 -4.36
C LEU A 206 2.17 -23.37 -3.35
N ILE A 207 1.96 -24.62 -3.77
CA ILE A 207 1.38 -25.69 -2.94
C ILE A 207 2.29 -26.03 -1.75
N GLY A 208 3.61 -26.07 -1.96
CA GLY A 208 4.58 -26.31 -0.89
C GLY A 208 4.52 -25.24 0.20
N HIS A 209 4.44 -23.97 -0.20
CA HIS A 209 4.33 -22.84 0.73
C HIS A 209 2.97 -22.78 1.45
N LEU A 210 1.88 -23.08 0.76
CA LEU A 210 0.56 -23.19 1.40
C LEU A 210 0.56 -24.30 2.45
N LYS A 211 1.12 -25.46 2.14
CA LYS A 211 1.27 -26.57 3.10
C LYS A 211 2.12 -26.18 4.31
N GLY A 212 3.25 -25.50 4.09
CA GLY A 212 4.11 -25.00 5.16
C GLY A 212 3.38 -24.02 6.08
N THR A 213 2.65 -23.07 5.50
CA THR A 213 1.84 -22.10 6.24
C THR A 213 0.76 -22.80 7.06
N ILE A 214 0.03 -23.75 6.46
CA ILE A 214 -0.99 -24.56 7.15
C ILE A 214 -0.38 -25.36 8.29
N ASN A 215 0.84 -25.88 8.15
CA ASN A 215 1.50 -26.64 9.22
C ASN A 215 1.89 -25.73 10.40
N VAL A 216 2.43 -24.54 10.15
CA VAL A 216 2.72 -23.55 11.21
C VAL A 216 1.44 -23.12 11.92
N VAL A 217 0.35 -22.91 11.17
CA VAL A 217 -0.99 -22.65 11.72
C VAL A 217 -1.46 -23.83 12.58
N LYS A 218 -1.29 -25.09 12.16
CA LYS A 218 -1.66 -26.23 13.00
C LYS A 218 -0.85 -26.30 14.31
N MET A 219 0.41 -25.88 14.30
CA MET A 219 1.30 -25.92 15.47
C MET A 219 0.98 -24.86 16.55
N LEU A 220 0.46 -23.70 16.17
CA LEU A 220 0.20 -22.56 17.08
C LEU A 220 -1.08 -22.74 17.95
N GLY A 221 -1.81 -23.86 17.79
CA GLY A 221 -3.03 -24.18 18.54
C GLY A 221 -4.29 -23.51 17.97
N SER A 222 -5.31 -24.33 17.65
CA SER A 222 -6.50 -23.94 16.89
C SER A 222 -7.25 -22.71 17.44
N PHE A 223 -7.39 -22.60 18.78
CA PHE A 223 -8.23 -21.57 19.38
C PHE A 223 -7.62 -20.15 19.31
N CYS A 224 -6.35 -19.97 19.68
CA CYS A 224 -5.69 -18.66 19.64
C CYS A 224 -5.57 -18.12 18.21
N ILE A 225 -5.26 -18.99 17.25
CA ILE A 225 -5.14 -18.59 15.86
C ILE A 225 -6.49 -18.30 15.25
N LEU A 226 -7.53 -19.06 15.59
CA LEU A 226 -8.87 -18.77 15.13
C LEU A 226 -9.32 -17.38 15.58
N SER A 227 -9.06 -16.99 16.84
CA SER A 227 -9.39 -15.65 17.32
C SER A 227 -8.60 -14.54 16.60
N ILE A 228 -7.29 -14.72 16.41
CA ILE A 228 -6.45 -13.74 15.68
C ILE A 228 -6.89 -13.65 14.22
N THR A 229 -7.11 -14.78 13.56
CA THR A 229 -7.51 -14.85 12.15
C THR A 229 -8.88 -14.21 11.97
N THR A 230 -9.83 -14.53 12.85
CA THR A 230 -11.17 -13.91 12.83
C THR A 230 -11.06 -12.40 12.98
N LEU A 231 -10.25 -11.91 13.94
CA LEU A 231 -10.04 -10.49 14.13
C LEU A 231 -9.43 -9.82 12.90
N VAL A 232 -8.42 -10.43 12.27
CA VAL A 232 -7.77 -9.91 11.05
C VAL A 232 -8.74 -9.91 9.87
N VAL A 233 -9.54 -10.97 9.70
CA VAL A 233 -10.55 -11.06 8.63
C VAL A 233 -11.64 -10.00 8.82
N LEU A 234 -12.17 -9.85 10.03
CA LEU A 234 -13.17 -8.83 10.33
C LEU A 234 -12.62 -7.41 10.13
N ASN A 235 -11.37 -7.17 10.55
CA ASN A 235 -10.72 -5.88 10.32
C ASN A 235 -10.52 -5.61 8.81
N GLY A 236 -10.05 -6.61 8.06
CA GLY A 236 -9.89 -6.49 6.60
C GLY A 236 -11.20 -6.25 5.88
N LEU A 237 -12.29 -6.91 6.28
CA LEU A 237 -13.63 -6.68 5.74
C LEU A 237 -14.12 -5.25 6.05
N SER A 238 -13.96 -4.80 7.29
CA SER A 238 -14.32 -3.43 7.69
C SER A 238 -13.56 -2.39 6.86
N LEU A 239 -12.24 -2.55 6.73
CA LEU A 239 -11.40 -1.67 5.92
C LEU A 239 -11.78 -1.70 4.43
N ALA A 240 -12.14 -2.86 3.89
CA ALA A 240 -12.55 -2.96 2.48
C ALA A 240 -13.91 -2.29 2.22
N ILE A 241 -14.85 -2.40 3.16
CA ILE A 241 -16.18 -1.76 3.04
C ILE A 241 -16.04 -0.25 3.28
N CYS A 242 -15.55 0.17 4.44
CA CYS A 242 -15.39 1.59 4.75
C CYS A 242 -14.45 2.25 3.73
N GLY A 243 -13.30 1.66 3.44
CA GLY A 243 -12.30 2.25 2.54
C GLY A 243 -12.84 2.53 1.12
N ASN A 244 -13.58 1.60 0.53
CA ASN A 244 -14.06 1.74 -0.85
C ASN A 244 -15.34 2.56 -0.97
N TYR A 245 -16.21 2.58 0.04
CA TYR A 245 -17.50 3.26 -0.04
C TYR A 245 -17.53 4.61 0.68
N TYR A 246 -16.56 4.93 1.54
CA TYR A 246 -16.58 6.17 2.32
C TYR A 246 -16.50 7.43 1.44
N SER A 247 -15.63 7.45 0.43
CA SER A 247 -15.51 8.60 -0.50
C SER A 247 -16.79 8.83 -1.33
N PRO A 248 -17.36 7.79 -1.99
CA PRO A 248 -18.69 7.89 -2.59
C PRO A 248 -19.78 8.36 -1.62
N TYR A 249 -19.84 7.79 -0.41
CA TYR A 249 -20.83 8.16 0.62
C TYR A 249 -20.77 9.64 1.00
N LEU A 250 -19.56 10.21 1.14
CA LEU A 250 -19.35 11.63 1.38
C LEU A 250 -19.84 12.51 0.23
N THR A 251 -19.74 12.03 -1.01
CA THR A 251 -20.23 12.74 -2.18
C THR A 251 -21.76 12.71 -2.23
N GLU A 252 -22.36 11.52 -2.11
CA GLU A 252 -23.80 11.31 -2.23
C GLU A 252 -24.61 11.95 -1.09
N ASN A 253 -24.16 11.81 0.16
CA ASN A 253 -24.93 12.25 1.33
C ASN A 253 -24.58 13.66 1.81
N PHE A 254 -23.36 14.12 1.56
CA PHE A 254 -22.88 15.43 2.03
C PHE A 254 -22.54 16.40 0.89
N GLY A 255 -22.64 15.99 -0.38
CA GLY A 255 -22.37 16.84 -1.54
C GLY A 255 -20.92 17.34 -1.57
N LEU A 256 -19.97 16.58 -1.01
CA LEU A 256 -18.57 16.99 -0.97
C LEU A 256 -17.91 16.78 -2.33
N ASP A 257 -17.18 17.80 -2.79
CA ASP A 257 -16.35 17.69 -4.00
C ASP A 257 -15.03 16.96 -3.72
N SER A 258 -14.34 16.56 -4.81
CA SER A 258 -13.05 15.86 -4.78
C SER A 258 -11.95 16.61 -4.02
N GLY A 259 -11.99 17.94 -4.01
CA GLY A 259 -11.05 18.77 -3.24
C GLY A 259 -11.27 18.63 -1.74
N LYS A 260 -12.52 18.68 -1.28
CA LYS A 260 -12.89 18.46 0.13
C LYS A 260 -12.59 17.05 0.59
N ILE A 261 -12.91 16.04 -0.23
CA ILE A 261 -12.59 14.64 0.07
C ILE A 261 -11.08 14.45 0.18
N GLY A 262 -10.31 15.00 -0.77
CA GLY A 262 -8.85 15.00 -0.72
C GLY A 262 -8.30 15.57 0.59
N MET A 263 -8.82 16.71 1.06
CA MET A 263 -8.44 17.31 2.35
C MET A 263 -8.79 16.42 3.55
N ILE A 264 -9.94 15.75 3.55
CA ILE A 264 -10.34 14.80 4.61
C ILE A 264 -9.34 13.65 4.68
N PHE A 265 -9.02 13.02 3.54
CA PHE A 265 -8.06 11.91 3.51
C PHE A 265 -6.64 12.35 3.91
N SER A 266 -6.23 13.57 3.59
CA SER A 266 -4.99 14.16 4.09
C SER A 266 -5.00 14.38 5.60
N ALA A 267 -6.11 14.89 6.15
CA ALA A 267 -6.28 15.07 7.60
C ALA A 267 -6.25 13.73 8.34
N LEU A 268 -6.92 12.69 7.82
CA LEU A 268 -6.85 11.33 8.37
C LEU A 268 -5.42 10.79 8.36
N GLY A 269 -4.67 11.02 7.28
CA GLY A 269 -3.25 10.65 7.22
C GLY A 269 -2.38 11.40 8.23
N LEU A 270 -2.64 12.69 8.45
CA LEU A 270 -1.94 13.49 9.48
C LEU A 270 -2.26 12.98 10.89
N ILE A 271 -3.53 12.69 11.16
CA ILE A 271 -3.95 12.09 12.44
C ILE A 271 -3.23 10.76 12.63
N GLN A 272 -3.19 9.89 11.61
CA GLN A 272 -2.46 8.63 11.67
C GLN A 272 -0.97 8.85 11.95
N LEU A 273 -0.35 9.84 11.30
CA LEU A 273 1.06 10.17 11.49
C LEU A 273 1.36 10.61 12.94
N LEU A 274 0.47 11.40 13.55
CA LEU A 274 0.61 11.88 14.93
C LEU A 274 0.29 10.81 15.98
N LEU A 275 -0.71 9.97 15.72
CA LEU A 275 -1.14 8.93 16.66
C LEU A 275 -0.21 7.72 16.66
N THR A 276 0.47 7.40 15.56
CA THR A 276 1.33 6.21 15.47
C THR A 276 2.46 6.21 16.51
N PRO A 277 3.23 7.31 16.71
CA PRO A 277 4.22 7.39 17.78
C PRO A 277 3.61 7.28 19.19
N ILE A 278 2.44 7.90 19.41
CA ILE A 278 1.74 7.86 20.70
C ILE A 278 1.33 6.41 21.02
N ALA A 279 0.75 5.71 20.04
CA ALA A 279 0.39 4.31 20.16
C ALA A 279 1.61 3.44 20.50
N GLY A 280 2.75 3.68 19.83
CA GLY A 280 4.02 3.01 20.15
C GLY A 280 4.45 3.21 21.61
N ILE A 281 4.47 4.47 22.08
CA ILE A 281 4.83 4.81 23.47
C ILE A 281 3.88 4.14 24.47
N VAL A 282 2.56 4.11 24.19
CA VAL A 282 1.57 3.46 25.05
C VAL A 282 1.82 1.95 25.12
N VAL A 283 2.04 1.29 23.99
CA VAL A 283 2.33 -0.16 23.96
C VAL A 283 3.60 -0.49 24.74
N ASP A 284 4.67 0.28 24.55
CA ASP A 284 5.96 0.07 25.22
C ASP A 284 5.88 0.34 26.73
N ARG A 285 5.20 1.41 27.15
CA ARG A 285 5.13 1.85 28.55
C ARG A 285 4.31 0.89 29.42
N TYR A 286 3.18 0.42 28.90
CA TYR A 286 2.25 -0.36 29.71
C TYR A 286 2.52 -1.87 29.69
N LYS A 287 3.57 -2.33 28.98
CA LYS A 287 3.86 -3.76 28.74
C LYS A 287 2.58 -4.53 28.38
N TYR A 288 1.68 -3.91 27.62
CA TYR A 288 0.50 -4.61 27.13
C TYR A 288 1.03 -5.76 26.29
N GLY A 289 0.79 -7.01 26.72
CA GLY A 289 1.16 -8.17 25.92
C GLY A 289 0.61 -8.01 24.49
N PHE A 290 1.34 -8.53 23.50
CA PHE A 290 1.07 -8.36 22.06
C PHE A 290 -0.43 -8.38 21.70
N LEU A 291 -1.17 -9.36 22.24
CA LEU A 291 -2.61 -9.50 22.04
C LEU A 291 -3.43 -8.30 22.55
N LYS A 292 -3.15 -7.79 23.76
CA LYS A 292 -3.88 -6.64 24.33
C LYS A 292 -3.61 -5.36 23.54
N GLY A 293 -2.38 -5.16 23.08
CA GLY A 293 -2.04 -4.06 22.17
C GLY A 293 -2.77 -4.18 20.83
N LEU A 294 -2.84 -5.39 20.27
CA LEU A 294 -3.58 -5.68 19.03
C LEU A 294 -5.09 -5.38 19.19
N PHE A 295 -5.70 -5.83 20.30
CA PHE A 295 -7.11 -5.55 20.59
C PHE A 295 -7.36 -4.05 20.78
N LEU A 296 -6.52 -3.37 21.57
CA LEU A 296 -6.66 -1.94 21.80
C LEU A 296 -6.57 -1.17 20.46
N GLY A 297 -5.56 -1.46 19.65
CA GLY A 297 -5.38 -0.84 18.34
C GLY A 297 -6.55 -1.07 17.39
N ASN A 298 -7.07 -2.30 17.30
CA ASN A 298 -8.18 -2.63 16.41
C ASN A 298 -9.53 -2.10 16.90
N VAL A 299 -9.77 -2.06 18.21
CA VAL A 299 -10.98 -1.45 18.78
C VAL A 299 -10.97 0.05 18.56
N PHE A 300 -9.85 0.73 18.80
CA PHE A 300 -9.73 2.16 18.49
C PHE A 300 -9.87 2.41 16.98
N ALA A 301 -9.19 1.63 16.13
CA ALA A 301 -9.32 1.77 14.67
C ALA A 301 -10.76 1.55 14.19
N GLY A 302 -11.47 0.57 14.76
CA GLY A 302 -12.87 0.30 14.42
C GLY A 302 -13.87 1.37 14.87
N VAL A 303 -13.49 2.24 15.83
CA VAL A 303 -14.31 3.40 16.24
C VAL A 303 -14.14 4.59 15.27
N PHE A 304 -13.04 4.62 14.51
CA PHE A 304 -12.72 5.69 13.55
C PHE A 304 -12.95 5.30 12.07
N CYS A 305 -13.34 4.04 11.81
CA CYS A 305 -13.81 3.56 10.51
C CYS A 305 -15.34 3.66 10.41
#